data_AF-A0A816WXM9-F1
#
_entry.id   AF-A0A816WXM9-F1
#
_cell.length_a   1.000
_cell.length_b   1.000
_cell.length_c   1.000
_cell.angle_alpha   90.00
_cell.angle_beta   90.00
_cell.angle_gamma   90.00
#
_symmetry.space_group_name_H-M   'P 1'
#
loop_
_entity.id
_entity.type
_entity.pdbx_description
1 polymer ?
#
loop_
_entity_poly.entity_id
_entity_poly.type
_entity_poly.pdbx_seq_one_letter_code
_entity_poly.pdbx_strand_id
1 'polypeptide(L)'
;MVRISNYSGVLTTSSSTFTRNGRSGTFYFEAIEVTPKRTGNYTFKSYSAIDSYGYLYTNPFDPLNTTSNLLTHVDDNEDETSDQFSLAYPLKGGTSYILIFTTFDAGVTGPFSVVGVGPGRVSLVRNNVPTVTATSTVSTTKAPNGMYDTIYCAPFLHIPIALSNVHGSHFGINISSSKLWRICKLNYNTYFY
;
A
#
# COMPACT_ATOMS: atom_id res chain seq x y z
N MET A 1 -4.85 34.08 5.92
CA MET A 1 -4.42 33.59 7.25
C MET A 1 -4.08 32.11 7.12
N VAL A 2 -2.82 31.76 7.37
CA VAL A 2 -2.35 30.36 7.39
C VAL A 2 -2.86 29.68 8.67
N ARG A 3 -3.22 28.40 8.58
CA ARG A 3 -3.64 27.58 9.72
C ARG A 3 -2.80 26.32 9.79
N ILE A 4 -2.58 25.86 11.02
CA ILE A 4 -1.81 24.67 11.36
C ILE A 4 -2.76 23.65 11.98
N SER A 5 -2.62 22.39 11.58
CA SER A 5 -3.34 21.23 12.11
C SER A 5 -2.32 20.14 12.39
N ASN A 6 -2.41 19.47 13.53
CA ASN A 6 -1.42 18.46 13.95
C ASN A 6 -2.09 17.11 14.12
N TYR A 7 -1.36 16.06 13.76
CA TYR A 7 -1.69 14.66 14.01
C TYR A 7 -0.47 13.97 14.62
N SER A 8 -0.67 13.00 15.48
CA SER A 8 0.42 12.20 16.04
C SER A 8 -0.01 10.75 16.16
N GLY A 9 0.92 9.85 15.93
CA GLY A 9 0.68 8.42 15.89
C GLY A 9 1.94 7.64 16.23
N VAL A 10 1.81 6.32 16.21
CA VAL A 10 2.90 5.38 16.44
C VAL A 10 2.70 4.21 15.49
N LEU A 11 3.70 3.96 14.64
CA LEU A 11 3.78 2.72 13.89
C LEU A 11 4.25 1.62 14.82
N THR A 12 3.57 0.49 14.81
CA THR A 12 3.91 -0.70 15.59
C THR A 12 3.84 -1.93 14.69
N THR A 13 4.27 -3.08 15.19
CA THR A 13 4.12 -4.36 14.48
C THR A 13 2.66 -4.78 14.27
N SER A 14 1.71 -4.13 14.94
CA SER A 14 0.27 -4.32 14.76
C SER A 14 -0.37 -3.34 13.78
N SER A 15 0.38 -2.34 13.30
CA SER A 15 -0.09 -1.39 12.30
C SER A 15 -0.38 -2.10 10.97
N SER A 16 -1.33 -1.57 10.20
CA SER A 16 -1.61 -2.09 8.86
C SER A 16 -0.36 -2.01 7.99
N THR A 17 -0.26 -2.94 7.04
CA THR A 17 0.92 -3.10 6.19
C THR A 17 0.58 -3.06 4.72
N PHE A 18 1.53 -2.63 3.91
CA PHE A 18 1.44 -2.69 2.46
C PHE A 18 2.83 -2.88 1.81
N THR A 19 2.84 -3.16 0.51
CA THR A 19 4.06 -3.21 -0.30
C THR A 19 4.18 -1.90 -1.07
N ARG A 20 5.29 -1.19 -0.90
CA ARG A 20 5.55 0.04 -1.66
C ARG A 20 5.88 -0.29 -3.13
N ASN A 21 5.43 0.57 -4.04
CA ASN A 21 5.73 0.40 -5.47
C ASN A 21 7.26 0.43 -5.70
N GLY A 22 7.78 -0.57 -6.42
CA GLY A 22 9.21 -0.67 -6.73
C GLY A 22 10.12 -1.06 -5.56
N ARG A 23 9.58 -1.39 -4.37
CA ARG A 23 10.37 -1.82 -3.21
C ARG A 23 9.89 -3.18 -2.71
N SER A 24 10.83 -3.99 -2.23
CA SER A 24 10.54 -5.24 -1.55
C SER A 24 10.39 -5.01 -0.03
N GLY A 25 9.66 -5.91 0.63
CA GLY A 25 9.46 -5.87 2.08
C GLY A 25 8.06 -5.40 2.50
N THR A 26 7.84 -5.44 3.80
CA THR A 26 6.57 -5.08 4.44
C THR A 26 6.71 -3.75 5.15
N PHE A 27 5.90 -2.78 4.76
CA PHE A 27 5.93 -1.43 5.32
C PHE A 27 4.71 -1.22 6.21
N TYR A 28 4.95 -0.86 7.47
CA TYR A 28 3.90 -0.43 8.39
C TYR A 28 3.45 0.97 8.03
N PHE A 29 2.14 1.21 8.04
CA PHE A 29 1.59 2.51 7.70
C PHE A 29 0.47 2.93 8.63
N GLU A 30 0.24 4.24 8.64
CA GLU A 30 -0.93 4.85 9.23
C GLU A 30 -1.65 5.67 8.17
N ALA A 31 -2.93 5.35 7.95
CA ALA A 31 -3.80 6.13 7.09
C ALA A 31 -4.50 7.21 7.90
N ILE A 32 -4.42 8.45 7.41
CA ILE A 32 -4.99 9.64 8.02
C ILE A 32 -5.98 10.21 7.01
N GLU A 33 -7.26 10.26 7.37
CA GLU A 33 -8.25 11.00 6.61
C GLU A 33 -7.99 12.50 6.77
N VAL A 34 -7.90 13.18 5.63
CA VAL A 34 -7.59 14.60 5.50
C VAL A 34 -8.79 15.30 4.87
N THR A 35 -9.44 16.18 5.65
CA THR A 35 -10.59 16.96 5.17
C THR A 35 -10.33 18.45 5.38
N PRO A 36 -9.83 19.19 4.36
CA PRO A 36 -9.58 20.62 4.46
C PRO A 36 -10.89 21.40 4.49
N LYS A 37 -10.97 22.45 5.32
CA LYS A 37 -12.17 23.31 5.36
C LYS A 37 -12.27 24.31 4.22
N ARG A 38 -11.16 24.59 3.53
CA ARG A 38 -11.08 25.57 2.44
C ARG A 38 -10.25 25.02 1.29
N THR A 39 -10.62 25.34 0.06
CA THR A 39 -9.82 25.03 -1.12
C THR A 39 -8.51 25.82 -1.12
N GLY A 40 -7.42 25.19 -1.54
CA GLY A 40 -6.13 25.82 -1.81
C GLY A 40 -4.95 24.88 -1.56
N ASN A 41 -3.74 25.43 -1.53
CA ASN A 41 -2.53 24.62 -1.38
C ASN A 41 -2.27 24.30 0.08
N TYR A 42 -2.07 23.01 0.37
CA TYR A 42 -1.72 22.52 1.69
C TYR A 42 -0.36 21.82 1.64
N THR A 43 0.40 21.96 2.72
CA THR A 43 1.65 21.23 2.94
C THR A 43 1.48 20.33 4.15
N PHE A 44 1.84 19.06 4.03
CA PHE A 44 1.93 18.10 5.13
C PHE A 44 3.38 17.73 5.34
N LYS A 45 3.89 17.98 6.54
CA LYS A 45 5.27 17.66 6.91
C LYS A 45 5.29 16.67 8.07
N SER A 46 6.10 15.62 7.98
CA SER A 46 6.33 14.69 9.08
C SER A 46 7.42 15.18 10.04
N TYR A 47 7.36 14.67 11.27
CA TYR A 47 8.43 14.77 12.25
C TYR A 47 8.53 13.46 13.03
N SER A 48 9.69 12.82 12.96
CA SER A 48 10.05 11.57 13.59
C SER A 48 11.58 11.44 13.66
N ALA A 49 12.06 10.46 14.43
CA ALA A 49 13.44 9.98 14.34
C ALA A 49 13.62 8.90 13.25
N ILE A 50 12.53 8.56 12.55
CA ILE A 50 12.47 7.55 11.51
C ILE A 50 12.46 8.24 10.16
N ASP A 51 13.23 7.71 9.21
CA ASP A 51 13.14 8.09 7.80
C ASP A 51 11.73 7.78 7.26
N SER A 52 10.99 8.83 6.94
CA SER A 52 9.57 8.77 6.66
C SER A 52 9.27 8.90 5.17
N TYR A 53 8.14 8.37 4.75
CA TYR A 53 7.66 8.50 3.38
C TYR A 53 6.17 8.82 3.41
N GLY A 54 5.77 9.82 2.62
CA GLY A 54 4.40 10.32 2.54
C GLY A 54 3.75 9.96 1.22
N TYR A 55 2.51 9.50 1.26
CA TYR A 55 1.66 9.38 0.07
C TYR A 55 0.34 10.12 0.28
N LEU A 56 -0.17 10.78 -0.75
CA LEU A 56 -1.47 11.41 -0.73
C LEU A 56 -2.36 10.81 -1.82
N TYR A 57 -3.59 10.45 -1.44
CA TYR A 57 -4.58 9.82 -2.31
C TYR A 57 -5.91 10.59 -2.30
N THR A 58 -6.67 10.50 -3.38
CA THR A 58 -8.13 10.67 -3.28
C THR A 58 -8.70 9.49 -2.50
N ASN A 59 -9.69 9.74 -1.63
CA ASN A 59 -10.36 8.66 -0.91
C ASN A 59 -11.15 7.76 -1.90
N PRO A 60 -11.04 6.42 -1.85
CA PRO A 60 -10.29 5.59 -0.89
C PRO A 60 -8.86 5.20 -1.31
N PHE A 61 -8.04 4.90 -0.30
CA PHE A 61 -6.76 4.22 -0.45
C PHE A 61 -6.97 2.70 -0.43
N ASP A 62 -6.31 1.99 -1.36
CA ASP A 62 -6.28 0.53 -1.44
C ASP A 62 -4.85 0.01 -1.19
N PRO A 63 -4.57 -0.67 -0.06
CA PRO A 63 -3.23 -1.19 0.24
C PRO A 63 -2.79 -2.31 -0.70
N LEU A 64 -3.71 -2.93 -1.47
CA LEU A 64 -3.38 -3.93 -2.49
C LEU A 64 -3.08 -3.32 -3.86
N ASN A 65 -3.45 -2.04 -4.07
CA ASN A 65 -3.22 -1.32 -5.31
C ASN A 65 -2.80 0.12 -5.01
N THR A 66 -1.54 0.28 -4.61
CA THR A 66 -0.97 1.56 -4.16
C THR A 66 -0.87 2.63 -5.24
N THR A 67 -1.09 2.27 -6.51
CA THR A 67 -1.14 3.21 -7.64
C THR A 67 -2.53 3.76 -7.90
N SER A 68 -3.58 3.06 -7.43
CA SER A 68 -4.95 3.55 -7.55
C SER A 68 -5.11 4.81 -6.72
N ASN A 69 -5.79 5.83 -7.28
CA ASN A 69 -6.14 7.08 -6.60
C ASN A 69 -4.96 7.92 -6.07
N LEU A 70 -3.72 7.58 -6.45
CA LEU A 70 -2.52 8.29 -6.00
C LEU A 70 -2.46 9.67 -6.63
N LEU A 71 -2.30 10.69 -5.79
CA LEU A 71 -2.14 12.10 -6.21
C LEU A 71 -0.68 12.50 -6.27
N THR A 72 0.07 12.19 -5.21
CA THR A 72 1.51 12.50 -5.11
C THR A 72 2.13 11.72 -3.95
N HIS A 73 3.46 11.67 -3.90
CA HIS A 73 4.23 11.02 -2.84
C HIS A 73 5.66 11.55 -2.78
N VAL A 74 6.30 11.48 -1.61
CA VAL A 74 7.67 11.95 -1.39
C VAL A 74 8.28 11.28 -0.15
N ASP A 75 9.58 10.94 -0.19
CA ASP A 75 10.39 10.52 0.96
C ASP A 75 10.92 11.73 1.73
N ASP A 76 11.63 12.61 1.04
CA ASP A 76 12.42 13.66 1.66
C ASP A 76 11.85 15.07 1.38
N ASN A 77 12.44 16.07 2.01
CA ASN A 77 12.27 17.44 1.58
C ASN A 77 13.37 17.79 0.56
N GLU A 78 13.08 18.76 -0.31
CA GLU A 78 14.02 19.26 -1.34
C GLU A 78 15.38 19.75 -0.76
N ASP A 79 15.46 19.94 0.56
CA ASP A 79 16.68 20.39 1.25
C ASP A 79 17.55 19.24 1.79
N GLU A 80 17.20 17.96 1.59
CA GLU A 80 17.93 16.72 1.99
C GLU A 80 18.45 16.68 3.45
N THR A 81 17.96 17.55 4.31
CA THR A 81 18.49 17.78 5.68
C THR A 81 17.59 17.18 6.75
N SER A 82 16.41 16.70 6.36
CA SER A 82 15.55 15.92 7.23
C SER A 82 15.05 14.71 6.45
N ASP A 83 15.22 13.52 7.01
CA ASP A 83 14.64 12.26 6.51
C ASP A 83 13.10 12.24 6.70
N GLN A 84 12.46 13.39 6.48
CA GLN A 84 11.07 13.69 6.78
C GLN A 84 10.37 14.21 5.53
N PHE A 85 9.31 13.52 5.12
CA PHE A 85 8.54 13.94 3.96
C PHE A 85 7.94 15.34 4.17
N SER A 86 7.91 16.11 3.09
CA SER A 86 7.21 17.39 3.01
C SER A 86 6.42 17.49 1.72
N LEU A 87 5.13 17.16 1.79
CA LEU A 87 4.25 17.01 0.63
C LEU A 87 3.36 18.24 0.48
N ALA A 88 3.45 18.94 -0.65
CA ALA A 88 2.56 20.06 -0.99
C ALA A 88 1.58 19.67 -2.12
N TYR A 89 0.28 19.93 -1.93
CA TYR A 89 -0.74 19.63 -2.94
C TYR A 89 -1.96 20.57 -2.87
N PRO A 90 -2.55 20.96 -4.02
CA PRO A 90 -3.83 21.70 -4.04
C PRO A 90 -5.00 20.79 -3.64
N LEU A 91 -5.68 21.12 -2.54
CA LEU A 91 -6.85 20.38 -2.07
C LEU A 91 -8.14 21.19 -2.22
N LYS A 92 -9.25 20.48 -2.48
CA LYS A 92 -10.59 21.06 -2.51
C LYS A 92 -11.21 21.01 -1.11
N GLY A 93 -11.73 22.14 -0.65
CA GLY A 93 -12.41 22.23 0.64
C GLY A 93 -13.63 21.33 0.71
N GLY A 94 -13.79 20.62 1.83
CA GLY A 94 -14.89 19.68 2.08
C GLY A 94 -14.71 18.30 1.44
N THR A 95 -13.69 18.09 0.62
CA THR A 95 -13.37 16.77 0.03
C THR A 95 -12.50 15.96 0.98
N SER A 96 -12.78 14.66 1.10
CA SER A 96 -11.97 13.71 1.88
C SER A 96 -10.83 13.13 1.05
N TYR A 97 -9.63 13.13 1.61
CA TYR A 97 -8.40 12.58 1.05
C TYR A 97 -7.76 11.62 2.05
N ILE A 98 -6.86 10.75 1.60
CA ILE A 98 -6.10 9.88 2.50
C ILE A 98 -4.61 10.24 2.40
N LEU A 99 -4.03 10.66 3.52
CA LEU A 99 -2.59 10.78 3.69
C LEU A 99 -2.07 9.52 4.37
N ILE A 100 -1.10 8.86 3.75
CA ILE A 100 -0.38 7.72 4.34
C ILE A 100 0.94 8.22 4.91
N PHE A 101 1.14 8.00 6.20
CA PHE A 101 2.46 8.01 6.83
C PHE A 101 3.03 6.59 6.80
N THR A 102 4.23 6.42 6.28
CA THR A 102 5.00 5.17 6.33
C THR A 102 6.48 5.48 6.48
N THR A 103 7.32 4.44 6.52
CA THR A 103 8.77 4.54 6.60
C THR A 103 9.46 4.32 5.25
N PHE A 104 10.67 4.86 5.08
CA PHE A 104 11.51 4.63 3.91
C PHE A 104 12.04 3.19 3.83
N ASP A 105 12.39 2.62 4.98
CA ASP A 105 12.83 1.22 5.10
C ASP A 105 11.72 0.31 5.61
N ALA A 106 11.74 -0.95 5.17
CA ALA A 106 10.75 -1.95 5.55
C ALA A 106 10.92 -2.37 7.02
N GLY A 107 9.82 -2.73 7.68
CA GLY A 107 9.84 -3.25 9.05
C GLY A 107 10.13 -2.22 10.14
N VAL A 108 10.30 -0.94 9.80
CA VAL A 108 10.59 0.12 10.78
C VAL A 108 9.32 0.59 11.48
N THR A 109 9.44 0.84 12.79
CA THR A 109 8.34 1.24 13.68
C THR A 109 8.78 2.39 14.59
N GLY A 110 7.80 3.08 15.18
CA GLY A 110 8.04 4.10 16.20
C GLY A 110 7.12 5.31 16.06
N PRO A 111 7.30 6.32 16.93
CA PRO A 111 6.41 7.47 17.02
C PRO A 111 6.64 8.45 15.87
N PHE A 112 5.58 9.13 15.49
CA PHE A 112 5.64 10.21 14.50
C PHE A 112 4.59 11.27 14.76
N SER A 113 4.77 12.43 14.12
CA SER A 113 3.74 13.43 13.98
C SER A 113 3.69 13.99 12.57
N VAL A 114 2.54 14.52 12.18
CA VAL A 114 2.31 15.18 10.90
C VAL A 114 1.69 16.55 11.16
N VAL A 115 2.24 17.57 10.52
CA VAL A 115 1.77 18.95 10.58
C VAL A 115 1.23 19.33 9.22
N GLY A 116 -0.08 19.61 9.15
CA GLY A 116 -0.76 20.17 7.99
C GLY A 116 -0.86 21.68 8.06
N VAL A 117 -0.33 22.38 7.05
CA VAL A 117 -0.32 23.84 6.93
C VAL A 117 -1.04 24.26 5.67
N GLY A 118 -1.92 25.27 5.75
CA GLY A 118 -2.58 25.79 4.55
C GLY A 118 -3.56 26.95 4.80
N PRO A 119 -4.39 27.30 3.81
CA PRO A 119 -5.30 28.46 3.87
C PRO A 119 -6.50 28.29 4.82
N GLY A 120 -6.71 27.09 5.35
CA GLY A 120 -7.77 26.75 6.29
C GLY A 120 -7.33 25.65 7.27
N ARG A 121 -8.11 25.43 8.33
CA ARG A 121 -7.90 24.25 9.20
C ARG A 121 -8.20 22.98 8.40
N VAL A 122 -7.47 21.91 8.72
CA VAL A 122 -7.67 20.57 8.16
C VAL A 122 -8.09 19.65 9.29
N SER A 123 -9.11 18.83 9.05
CA SER A 123 -9.42 17.71 9.94
C SER A 123 -8.46 16.57 9.60
N LEU A 124 -7.74 16.08 10.60
CA LEU A 124 -6.83 14.93 10.50
C LEU A 124 -7.34 13.86 11.47
N VAL A 125 -7.80 12.73 10.94
CA VAL A 125 -8.40 11.67 11.75
C VAL A 125 -7.83 10.33 11.29
N ARG A 126 -7.55 9.42 12.22
CA ARG A 126 -7.14 8.05 11.87
C ARG A 126 -8.20 7.41 10.98
N ASN A 127 -7.79 6.92 9.82
CA ASN A 127 -8.63 6.09 8.97
C ASN A 127 -8.26 4.62 9.15
N ASN A 128 -9.20 3.82 9.63
CA ASN A 128 -8.97 2.38 9.82
C ASN A 128 -9.09 1.67 8.47
N VAL A 129 -7.95 1.47 7.80
CA VAL A 129 -7.89 0.67 6.58
C VAL A 129 -7.87 -0.80 6.98
N PRO A 130 -8.84 -1.62 6.51
CA PRO A 130 -8.85 -3.04 6.80
C PRO A 130 -7.53 -3.67 6.39
N THR A 131 -6.87 -4.36 7.32
CA THR A 131 -5.67 -5.12 7.01
C THR A 131 -6.07 -6.25 6.08
N VAL A 132 -5.75 -6.14 4.80
CA VAL A 132 -5.97 -7.24 3.88
C VAL A 132 -4.85 -8.25 4.11
N THR A 133 -5.10 -9.19 5.03
CA THR A 133 -4.28 -10.39 5.12
C THR A 133 -4.47 -11.10 3.79
N ALA A 134 -3.41 -11.21 2.99
CA ALA A 134 -3.46 -12.01 1.77
C ALA A 134 -3.70 -13.48 2.16
N THR A 135 -4.95 -13.87 2.30
CA THR A 135 -5.32 -15.26 2.52
C THR A 135 -5.03 -15.98 1.22
N SER A 136 -3.92 -16.71 1.21
CA SER A 136 -3.67 -17.69 0.16
C SER A 136 -4.76 -18.75 0.29
N THR A 137 -5.81 -18.67 -0.52
CA THR A 137 -6.77 -19.76 -0.64
C THR A 137 -6.08 -20.88 -1.40
N VAL A 138 -5.60 -21.89 -0.67
CA VAL A 138 -5.16 -23.15 -1.25
C VAL A 138 -6.42 -23.91 -1.64
N SER A 139 -6.74 -23.92 -2.93
CA SER A 139 -7.76 -24.82 -3.48
C SER A 139 -7.06 -26.12 -3.86
N THR A 140 -7.34 -27.20 -3.13
CA THR A 140 -6.97 -28.55 -3.57
C THR A 140 -8.10 -29.11 -4.41
N THR A 141 -7.83 -29.38 -5.67
CA THR A 141 -8.73 -30.17 -6.51
C THR A 141 -8.14 -31.56 -6.63
N LYS A 142 -8.93 -32.58 -6.26
CA LYS A 142 -8.56 -33.98 -6.45
C LYS A 142 -8.59 -34.28 -7.95
N ALA A 143 -7.44 -34.61 -8.53
CA ALA A 143 -7.37 -35.05 -9.92
C ALA A 143 -8.06 -36.43 -10.07
N PRO A 144 -8.60 -36.77 -11.26
CA PRO A 144 -9.35 -38.02 -11.49
C PRO A 144 -8.57 -39.31 -11.19
N ASN A 145 -7.24 -39.22 -11.18
CA ASN A 145 -6.29 -40.29 -10.90
C ASN A 145 -5.87 -40.39 -9.41
N GLY A 146 -6.47 -39.60 -8.52
CA GLY A 146 -6.18 -39.64 -7.08
C GLY A 146 -4.98 -38.80 -6.61
N MET A 147 -4.32 -38.06 -7.50
CA MET A 147 -3.32 -37.06 -7.13
C MET A 147 -4.00 -35.76 -6.64
N TYR A 148 -3.43 -35.14 -5.61
CA TYR A 148 -3.86 -33.82 -5.14
C TYR A 148 -3.07 -32.74 -5.90
N ASP A 149 -3.74 -31.93 -6.72
CA ASP A 149 -3.15 -30.72 -7.27
C ASP A 149 -3.29 -29.58 -6.26
N THR A 150 -2.16 -28.95 -5.91
CA THR A 150 -2.13 -27.77 -5.04
C THR A 150 -1.91 -26.53 -5.89
N ILE A 151 -2.95 -25.71 -6.07
CA ILE A 151 -2.85 -24.47 -6.83
C ILE A 151 -2.61 -23.31 -5.87
N TYR A 152 -1.46 -22.64 -6.01
CA TYR A 152 -1.18 -21.39 -5.31
C TYR A 152 -1.65 -20.21 -6.15
N CYS A 153 -2.75 -19.57 -5.74
CA CYS A 153 -3.19 -18.29 -6.30
C CYS A 153 -2.67 -17.16 -5.42
N ALA A 154 -1.60 -16.46 -5.83
CA ALA A 154 -1.21 -15.21 -5.19
C ALA A 154 -2.04 -14.04 -5.78
N PRO A 155 -2.52 -13.09 -4.96
CA PRO A 155 -3.08 -11.84 -5.48
C PRO A 155 -1.94 -11.00 -6.06
N PHE A 156 -2.04 -10.71 -7.37
CA PHE A 156 -1.26 -9.77 -8.18
C PHE A 156 0.11 -9.34 -7.63
N LEU A 157 1.16 -10.06 -8.05
CA LEU A 157 2.52 -9.55 -8.05
C LEU A 157 2.85 -9.12 -9.49
N HIS A 158 2.82 -7.81 -9.79
CA HIS A 158 3.38 -7.29 -11.04
C HIS A 158 4.91 -7.34 -10.93
N ILE A 159 5.50 -8.52 -11.14
CA ILE A 159 6.92 -8.68 -11.42
C ILE A 159 7.04 -9.32 -12.80
N PRO A 160 7.80 -8.76 -13.75
CA PRO A 160 8.20 -9.48 -14.94
C PRO A 160 9.18 -10.58 -14.51
N ILE A 161 8.67 -11.81 -14.31
CA ILE A 161 9.54 -12.98 -14.15
C ILE A 161 10.11 -13.30 -15.53
N ALA A 162 11.41 -13.14 -15.71
CA ALA A 162 12.12 -13.66 -16.87
C ALA A 162 11.94 -15.19 -16.91
N LEU A 163 11.25 -15.68 -17.94
CA LEU A 163 11.06 -17.11 -18.18
C LEU A 163 12.37 -17.69 -18.76
N SER A 164 13.12 -18.45 -17.97
CA SER A 164 14.06 -19.44 -18.51
C SER A 164 13.30 -20.74 -18.76
N ASN A 165 13.29 -21.16 -20.02
CA ASN A 165 12.61 -22.35 -20.55
C ASN A 165 12.83 -23.61 -19.70
N VAL A 166 11.73 -24.26 -19.29
CA VAL A 166 11.71 -25.70 -19.02
C VAL A 166 10.45 -26.27 -19.66
N HIS A 167 10.67 -27.25 -20.52
CA HIS A 167 9.68 -28.00 -21.31
C HIS A 167 8.55 -28.57 -20.43
N GLY A 168 7.29 -28.27 -20.76
CA GLY A 168 6.12 -28.92 -20.14
C GLY A 168 4.83 -28.12 -20.31
N SER A 169 4.04 -28.48 -21.33
CA SER A 169 2.62 -28.15 -21.60
C SER A 169 1.94 -27.03 -20.78
N HIS A 170 1.65 -25.91 -21.44
CA HIS A 170 0.77 -24.86 -20.93
C HIS A 170 -0.71 -25.31 -21.03
N PHE A 171 -1.42 -25.36 -19.90
CA PHE A 171 -2.89 -25.44 -19.88
C PHE A 171 -3.45 -24.17 -19.25
N GLY A 172 -4.24 -23.41 -20.00
CA GLY A 172 -4.97 -22.25 -19.49
C GLY A 172 -6.29 -22.70 -18.86
N ILE A 173 -6.49 -22.42 -17.57
CA ILE A 173 -7.77 -22.63 -16.89
C ILE A 173 -8.57 -21.32 -16.97
N ASN A 174 -9.72 -21.37 -17.65
CA ASN A 174 -10.65 -20.26 -17.75
C ASN A 174 -11.63 -20.32 -16.56
N ILE A 175 -11.38 -19.51 -15.53
CA ILE A 175 -12.30 -19.35 -14.40
C ILE A 175 -13.28 -18.22 -14.72
N SER A 176 -14.49 -18.62 -15.12
CA SER A 176 -15.60 -17.71 -15.43
C SER A 176 -16.17 -17.08 -14.16
N SER A 177 -15.66 -15.92 -13.76
CA SER A 177 -16.48 -14.82 -13.26
C SER A 177 -15.71 -13.50 -13.39
N SER A 178 -16.15 -12.68 -14.35
CA SER A 178 -15.82 -11.26 -14.53
C SER A 178 -14.37 -10.81 -14.25
N LYS A 179 -13.60 -10.72 -15.34
CA LYS A 179 -12.55 -9.69 -15.56
C LYS A 179 -11.28 -9.70 -14.68
N LEU A 180 -10.70 -10.85 -14.35
CA LEU A 180 -9.31 -10.89 -13.85
C LEU A 180 -8.54 -12.09 -14.42
N TRP A 181 -7.50 -11.83 -15.22
CA TRP A 181 -6.52 -12.85 -15.59
C TRP A 181 -5.63 -13.13 -14.36
N ARG A 182 -5.64 -14.37 -13.85
CA ARG A 182 -4.73 -14.82 -12.80
C ARG A 182 -3.65 -15.69 -13.42
N ILE A 183 -2.37 -15.39 -13.16
CA ILE A 183 -1.25 -16.26 -13.52
C ILE A 183 -1.07 -17.26 -12.38
N CYS A 184 -1.39 -18.53 -12.62
CA CYS A 184 -1.21 -19.62 -11.67
C CYS A 184 0.01 -20.45 -12.07
N LYS A 185 0.88 -20.78 -11.11
CA LYS A 185 2.00 -21.70 -11.31
C LYS A 185 1.61 -23.08 -10.76
N LEU A 186 1.61 -24.10 -11.62
CA LEU A 186 1.46 -25.50 -11.21
C LEU A 186 2.80 -26.01 -10.70
N ASN A 187 2.84 -26.53 -9.46
CA ASN A 187 3.96 -27.32 -8.96
C ASN A 187 3.51 -28.78 -8.89
N TYR A 188 4.09 -29.64 -9.72
CA TYR A 188 3.93 -31.08 -9.60
C TYR A 188 4.87 -31.60 -8.51
N ASN A 189 4.33 -32.06 -7.38
CA ASN A 189 5.07 -32.90 -6.45
C ASN A 189 4.75 -34.37 -6.76
N THR A 190 5.66 -35.05 -7.47
CA THR A 190 5.61 -36.49 -7.62
C THR A 190 6.12 -37.16 -6.34
N TYR A 191 5.22 -37.68 -5.51
CA TYR A 191 5.57 -38.67 -4.50
C TYR A 191 5.24 -40.07 -5.04
N PHE A 192 6.26 -40.92 -5.17
CA PHE A 192 6.10 -42.35 -5.42
C PHE A 192 5.91 -43.03 -4.05
N TYR A 193 4.84 -43.84 -3.90
CA TYR A 193 4.69 -44.83 -2.84
C TYR A 193 4.78 -46.22 -3.46
#